data_AF-A0A3Q0QUG6-F1
#
_entry.id   AF-A0A3Q0QUG6-F1
#
_cell.length_a   1.000
_cell.length_b   1.000
_cell.length_c   1.000
_cell.angle_alpha   90.00
_cell.angle_beta   90.00
_cell.angle_gamma   90.00
#
_symmetry.space_group_name_H-M   'P 1'
#
loop_
_entity.id
_entity.type
_entity.pdbx_description
1 polymer ?
#
loop_
_entity_poly.entity_id
_entity_poly.type
_entity_poly.pdbx_seq_one_letter_code
_entity_poly.pdbx_strand_id
1 'polypeptide(L)'
;MGFLTIFQIIFSFHFQPSSREDPLDQNPTISKSKTFQDLSSCRGSAPGHGFPLIKRKVQTDQCASTEELQVQMRQVDQHLDALEEKGVQLERNLRACKHEEEQMLMEWFSLIHERHVLKCHDTELVYLTKQKKLEDRQADVEYDLRCLFNKPEKNWSQEDRDKEKNLMDELVTIIERRNQIISSLDQDRQRYFGGWGAIKYKEGLKEPRKPKRDFKPTKVLKMLNHKEESTKDSVDKKS
;
A
#
# COMPACT_ATOMS: atom_id res chain seq x y z
N MET A 1 -14.34 -3.82 31.34
CA MET A 1 -15.36 -3.78 30.26
C MET A 1 -14.88 -3.07 28.99
N GLY A 2 -14.14 -1.95 29.06
CA GLY A 2 -13.66 -1.22 27.87
C GLY A 2 -12.56 -1.92 27.05
N PHE A 3 -11.67 -2.69 27.71
CA PHE A 3 -10.59 -3.39 27.01
C PHE A 3 -11.11 -4.54 26.12
N LEU A 4 -12.11 -5.31 26.57
CA LEU A 4 -12.75 -6.34 25.74
C LEU A 4 -13.40 -5.77 24.48
N THR A 5 -14.02 -4.60 24.57
CA THR A 5 -14.62 -3.94 23.41
C THR A 5 -13.55 -3.47 22.44
N ILE A 6 -12.43 -2.92 22.90
CA ILE A 6 -11.31 -2.52 22.03
C ILE A 6 -10.67 -3.73 21.36
N PHE A 7 -10.42 -4.82 22.11
CA PHE A 7 -9.92 -6.08 21.55
C PHE A 7 -10.90 -6.65 20.50
N GLN A 8 -12.20 -6.76 20.80
CA GLN A 8 -13.20 -7.32 19.87
C GLN A 8 -13.48 -6.42 18.67
N ILE A 9 -13.50 -5.10 18.87
CA ILE A 9 -13.71 -4.09 17.82
C ILE A 9 -12.53 -4.16 16.86
N ILE A 10 -11.26 -4.09 17.33
CA ILE A 10 -10.09 -4.14 16.44
C ILE A 10 -9.96 -5.53 15.77
N PHE A 11 -10.32 -6.62 16.45
CA PHE A 11 -10.32 -7.96 15.86
C PHE A 11 -11.36 -8.13 14.73
N SER A 12 -12.45 -7.34 14.77
CA SER A 12 -13.55 -7.38 13.79
C SER A 12 -13.51 -6.28 12.73
N PHE A 13 -12.87 -5.13 12.99
CA PHE A 13 -13.09 -3.92 12.18
C PHE A 13 -12.25 -3.78 10.90
N HIS A 14 -11.27 -4.64 10.65
CA HIS A 14 -10.35 -4.41 9.52
C HIS A 14 -10.58 -5.27 8.29
N PHE A 15 -11.71 -5.95 8.19
CA PHE A 15 -12.11 -6.63 6.96
C PHE A 15 -13.53 -6.27 6.55
N GLN A 16 -13.66 -5.14 5.86
CA GLN A 16 -14.78 -4.92 4.96
C GLN A 16 -14.25 -5.07 3.54
N PRO A 17 -14.56 -6.17 2.82
CA PRO A 17 -14.36 -6.18 1.38
C PRO A 17 -15.32 -5.13 0.83
N SER A 18 -14.76 -4.05 0.28
CA SER A 18 -15.55 -3.04 -0.42
C SER A 18 -16.03 -3.62 -1.75
N SER A 19 -17.07 -4.45 -1.71
CA SER A 19 -17.94 -4.65 -2.88
C SER A 19 -18.87 -3.44 -2.95
N ARG A 20 -18.40 -2.37 -3.58
CA ARG A 20 -19.27 -1.35 -4.17
C ARG A 20 -19.09 -1.42 -5.67
N GLU A 21 -20.06 -2.03 -6.32
CA GLU A 21 -20.37 -1.64 -7.69
C GLU A 21 -20.97 -0.24 -7.61
N ASP A 22 -20.42 0.70 -8.39
CA ASP A 22 -21.07 1.95 -8.71
C ASP A 22 -21.05 2.15 -10.24
N PRO A 23 -22.11 2.72 -10.84
CA PRO A 23 -22.41 2.59 -12.26
C PRO A 23 -21.96 3.79 -13.10
N LEU A 24 -21.40 3.45 -14.26
CA LEU A 24 -21.42 4.10 -15.58
C LEU A 24 -20.87 5.54 -15.81
N ASP A 25 -20.22 5.58 -16.98
CA ASP A 25 -20.15 6.64 -18.01
C ASP A 25 -19.27 7.87 -17.81
N GLN A 26 -18.23 7.97 -18.66
CA GLN A 26 -18.18 8.96 -19.74
C GLN A 26 -17.03 8.69 -20.73
N ASN A 27 -17.41 8.51 -22.00
CA ASN A 27 -16.52 8.50 -23.17
C ASN A 27 -15.75 9.81 -23.33
N PRO A 28 -14.45 9.79 -23.67
CA PRO A 28 -13.82 10.90 -24.36
C PRO A 28 -13.75 10.63 -25.86
N THR A 29 -14.47 11.47 -26.61
CA THR A 29 -14.41 11.62 -28.06
C THR A 29 -12.95 11.85 -28.50
N ILE A 30 -12.39 10.91 -29.26
CA ILE A 30 -11.04 11.03 -29.83
C ILE A 30 -11.09 12.09 -30.95
N SER A 31 -10.53 13.26 -30.66
CA SER A 31 -10.28 14.30 -31.66
C SER A 31 -9.15 13.85 -32.59
N LYS A 32 -9.42 13.86 -33.90
CA LYS A 32 -8.48 13.47 -34.95
C LYS A 32 -7.37 14.50 -35.07
N SER A 33 -6.14 14.11 -34.76
CA SER A 33 -4.94 14.87 -35.12
C SER A 33 -4.26 14.19 -36.31
N LYS A 34 -4.19 14.91 -37.43
CA LYS A 34 -3.38 14.59 -38.61
C LYS A 34 -1.90 14.94 -38.35
N THR A 35 -1.03 14.20 -39.05
CA THR A 35 0.37 14.53 -39.39
C THR A 35 1.43 14.04 -38.40
N PHE A 36 2.19 13.01 -38.77
CA PHE A 36 3.57 13.17 -39.25
C PHE A 36 3.93 12.00 -40.18
N GLN A 37 4.51 12.36 -41.32
CA GLN A 37 4.98 11.48 -42.38
C GLN A 37 6.31 10.84 -42.00
N ASP A 38 6.48 9.62 -42.52
CA ASP A 38 7.73 9.02 -43.00
C ASP A 38 8.88 8.81 -42.00
N LEU A 39 8.81 7.66 -41.33
CA LEU A 39 9.99 6.84 -41.10
C LEU A 39 9.74 5.51 -41.80
N SER A 40 10.35 5.31 -42.97
CA SER A 40 10.37 4.01 -43.62
C SER A 40 11.12 3.04 -42.71
N SER A 41 10.36 2.21 -42.01
CA SER A 41 10.90 1.21 -41.10
C SER A 41 11.57 0.13 -41.95
N CYS A 42 12.88 -0.06 -41.78
CA CYS A 42 13.62 -1.24 -42.24
C CYS A 42 13.19 -2.54 -41.52
N ARG A 43 11.90 -2.70 -41.19
CA ARG A 43 11.33 -4.00 -40.84
C ARG A 43 10.94 -4.65 -42.16
N GLY A 44 11.59 -5.77 -42.49
CA GLY A 44 11.09 -6.65 -43.55
C GLY A 44 9.62 -7.00 -43.29
N SER A 45 8.86 -7.30 -44.35
CA SER A 45 7.47 -7.73 -44.25
C SER A 45 7.33 -8.79 -43.16
N ALA A 46 6.34 -8.62 -42.28
CA ALA A 46 6.06 -9.62 -41.26
C ALA A 46 5.95 -11.01 -41.92
N PRO A 47 6.48 -12.07 -41.27
CA PRO A 47 6.33 -13.44 -41.78
C PRO A 47 4.87 -13.67 -42.16
N GLY A 48 4.65 -14.15 -43.39
CA GLY A 48 3.30 -14.32 -43.91
C GLY A 48 2.47 -15.36 -43.16
N HIS A 49 1.31 -15.69 -43.71
CA HIS A 49 0.51 -16.80 -43.19
C HIS A 49 1.24 -18.14 -43.31
N GLY A 50 1.06 -19.03 -42.33
CA GLY A 50 1.56 -20.41 -42.36
C GLY A 50 2.88 -20.66 -41.62
N PHE A 51 3.48 -19.65 -40.98
CA PHE A 51 4.62 -19.87 -40.10
C PHE A 51 4.18 -20.51 -38.76
N PRO A 52 5.00 -21.40 -38.15
CA PRO A 52 4.71 -21.95 -36.83
C PRO A 52 4.65 -20.86 -35.77
N LEU A 53 3.55 -20.82 -35.02
CA LEU A 53 3.37 -19.85 -33.93
C LEU A 53 3.86 -20.44 -32.61
N ILE A 54 4.77 -19.71 -31.97
CA ILE A 54 5.28 -20.04 -30.63
C ILE A 54 4.53 -19.20 -29.59
N LYS A 55 3.98 -19.87 -28.59
CA LYS A 55 3.40 -19.23 -27.42
C LYS A 55 4.54 -18.72 -26.53
N ARG A 56 4.47 -17.44 -26.16
CA ARG A 56 5.45 -16.85 -25.25
C ARG A 56 5.22 -17.42 -23.85
N LYS A 57 6.30 -17.74 -23.13
CA LYS A 57 6.20 -17.96 -21.69
C LYS A 57 6.21 -16.59 -21.02
N VAL A 58 5.24 -16.34 -20.14
CA VAL A 58 5.23 -15.15 -19.29
C VAL A 58 6.32 -15.32 -18.24
N GLN A 59 7.55 -14.90 -18.57
CA GLN A 59 8.59 -14.70 -17.58
C GLN A 59 8.62 -13.22 -17.27
N THR A 60 7.90 -12.82 -16.23
CA THR A 60 8.05 -11.47 -15.68
C THR A 60 9.27 -11.51 -14.77
N ASP A 61 10.30 -10.71 -15.06
CA ASP A 61 11.63 -10.70 -14.41
C ASP A 61 11.61 -10.49 -12.87
N GLN A 62 10.44 -10.19 -12.29
CA GLN A 62 10.24 -9.91 -10.87
C GLN A 62 9.16 -10.79 -10.21
N CYS A 63 8.57 -11.76 -10.92
CA CYS A 63 7.41 -12.50 -10.41
C CYS A 63 7.82 -13.89 -9.90
N ALA A 64 7.71 -14.09 -8.59
CA ALA A 64 7.75 -15.40 -7.94
C ALA A 64 6.86 -16.42 -8.68
N SER A 65 7.24 -17.70 -8.66
CA SER A 65 6.42 -18.77 -9.22
C SER A 65 5.04 -18.84 -8.54
N THR A 66 4.04 -19.43 -9.22
CA THR A 66 2.71 -19.59 -8.61
C THR A 66 2.81 -20.41 -7.33
N GLU A 67 3.72 -21.39 -7.33
CA GLU A 67 4.05 -22.25 -6.22
C GLU A 67 4.68 -21.46 -5.06
N GLU A 68 5.63 -20.56 -5.34
CA GLU A 68 6.24 -19.68 -4.34
C GLU A 68 5.22 -18.74 -3.69
N LEU A 69 4.32 -18.13 -4.47
CA LEU A 69 3.26 -17.27 -3.93
C LEU A 69 2.34 -18.05 -3.00
N GLN A 70 1.96 -19.27 -3.37
CA GLN A 70 1.15 -20.14 -2.50
C GLN A 70 1.87 -20.53 -1.21
N VAL A 71 3.18 -20.76 -1.28
CA VAL A 71 3.98 -21.02 -0.08
C VAL A 71 3.98 -19.80 0.84
N GLN A 72 4.21 -18.60 0.30
CA GLN A 72 4.21 -17.36 1.08
C GLN A 72 2.85 -17.10 1.72
N MET A 73 1.74 -17.30 1.00
CA MET A 73 0.40 -17.16 1.57
C MET A 73 0.19 -18.09 2.78
N ARG A 74 0.57 -19.37 2.66
CA ARG A 74 0.48 -20.33 3.78
C ARG A 74 1.35 -19.92 4.96
N GLN A 75 2.52 -19.34 4.73
CA GLN A 75 3.40 -18.85 5.80
C GLN A 75 2.75 -17.68 6.53
N VAL A 76 2.11 -16.75 5.81
CA VAL A 76 1.36 -15.65 6.41
C VAL A 76 0.20 -16.16 7.25
N ASP A 77 -0.57 -17.13 6.75
CA ASP A 77 -1.68 -17.74 7.50
C ASP A 77 -1.18 -18.38 8.81
N GLN A 78 -0.10 -19.18 8.75
CA GLN A 78 0.50 -19.80 9.94
C GLN A 78 1.00 -18.75 10.94
N HIS A 79 1.56 -17.65 10.48
CA HIS A 79 1.98 -16.56 11.35
C HIS A 79 0.79 -15.85 12.00
N LEU A 80 -0.30 -15.65 11.27
CA LEU A 80 -1.54 -15.07 11.80
C LEU A 80 -2.15 -15.95 12.89
N ASP A 81 -2.19 -17.27 12.68
CA ASP A 81 -2.67 -18.24 13.67
C ASP A 81 -1.82 -18.18 14.96
N ALA A 82 -0.49 -18.11 14.81
CA ALA A 82 0.41 -17.98 15.95
C ALA A 82 0.23 -16.65 16.71
N LEU A 83 -0.05 -15.55 16.01
CA LEU A 83 -0.38 -14.27 16.65
C LEU A 83 -1.72 -14.30 17.37
N GLU A 84 -2.70 -15.04 16.85
CA GLU A 84 -3.98 -15.24 17.52
C GLU A 84 -3.78 -15.99 18.84
N GLU A 85 -3.02 -17.10 18.84
CA GLU A 85 -2.72 -17.85 20.06
C GLU A 85 -1.98 -16.99 21.10
N LYS A 86 -0.96 -16.24 20.68
CA LYS A 86 -0.25 -15.29 21.55
C LYS A 86 -1.20 -14.22 22.11
N GLY A 87 -2.09 -13.68 21.28
CA GLY A 87 -3.08 -12.69 21.68
C GLY A 87 -4.05 -13.23 22.73
N VAL A 88 -4.52 -14.47 22.56
CA VAL A 88 -5.37 -15.15 23.55
C VAL A 88 -4.62 -15.36 24.87
N GLN A 89 -3.35 -15.75 24.83
CA GLN A 89 -2.57 -15.92 26.05
C GLN A 89 -2.31 -14.59 26.78
N LEU A 90 -2.00 -13.53 26.04
CA LEU A 90 -1.83 -12.18 26.59
C LEU A 90 -3.12 -11.68 27.26
N GLU A 91 -4.27 -11.96 26.65
CA GLU A 91 -5.59 -11.63 27.20
C GLU A 91 -5.86 -12.37 28.52
N ARG A 92 -5.56 -13.67 28.59
CA ARG A 92 -5.66 -14.45 29.84
C ARG A 92 -4.77 -13.88 30.93
N ASN A 93 -3.54 -13.51 30.59
CA ASN A 93 -2.59 -12.93 31.54
C ASN A 93 -3.08 -11.58 32.07
N LEU A 94 -3.63 -10.71 31.20
CA LEU A 94 -4.24 -9.44 31.58
C LEU A 94 -5.44 -9.61 32.52
N ARG A 95 -6.20 -10.71 32.40
CA ARG A 95 -7.29 -11.02 33.35
C ARG A 95 -6.78 -11.49 34.70
N ALA A 96 -5.64 -12.19 34.72
CA ALA A 96 -5.09 -12.83 35.90
C ALA A 96 -4.18 -11.88 36.71
N CYS A 97 -3.55 -10.90 36.09
CA CYS A 97 -2.52 -10.06 36.70
C CYS A 97 -2.99 -8.61 36.94
N LYS A 98 -2.60 -8.02 38.10
CA LYS A 98 -2.78 -6.58 38.43
C LYS A 98 -1.49 -5.76 38.35
N HIS A 99 -0.36 -6.42 38.09
CA HIS A 99 0.96 -5.81 38.00
C HIS A 99 1.59 -6.22 36.65
N GLU A 100 2.41 -5.35 36.06
CA GLU A 100 2.95 -5.45 34.68
C GLU A 100 2.00 -5.05 33.53
N GLU A 101 0.92 -4.31 33.83
CA GLU A 101 -0.05 -3.84 32.82
C GLU A 101 0.61 -3.05 31.67
N GLU A 102 1.58 -2.18 31.97
CA GLU A 102 2.27 -1.36 30.97
C GLU A 102 3.08 -2.21 29.97
N GLN A 103 3.76 -3.26 30.46
CA GLN A 103 4.49 -4.18 29.60
C GLN A 103 3.54 -4.99 28.71
N MET A 104 2.46 -5.52 29.30
CA MET A 104 1.45 -6.28 28.54
C MET A 104 0.74 -5.40 27.48
N LEU A 105 0.56 -4.11 27.75
CA LEU A 105 0.04 -3.17 26.77
C LEU A 105 1.03 -2.94 25.61
N MET A 106 2.33 -2.81 25.88
CA MET A 106 3.34 -2.72 24.81
C MET A 106 3.38 -3.98 23.96
N GLU A 107 3.32 -5.16 24.57
CA GLU A 107 3.22 -6.44 23.85
C GLU A 107 1.95 -6.50 23.00
N TRP A 108 0.82 -6.01 23.52
CA TRP A 108 -0.44 -5.96 22.78
C TRP A 108 -0.37 -5.03 21.55
N PHE A 109 0.19 -3.83 21.70
CA PHE A 109 0.39 -2.92 20.55
C PHE A 109 1.30 -3.54 19.50
N SER A 110 2.34 -4.26 19.94
CA SER A 110 3.25 -4.97 19.04
C SER A 110 2.54 -6.07 18.27
N LEU A 111 1.72 -6.89 18.95
CA LEU A 111 0.89 -7.92 18.30
C LEU A 111 -0.10 -7.34 17.28
N ILE A 112 -0.75 -6.21 17.59
CA ILE A 112 -1.65 -5.53 16.65
C ILE A 112 -0.89 -5.04 15.43
N HIS A 113 0.26 -4.40 15.64
CA HIS A 113 1.07 -3.89 14.56
C HIS A 113 1.56 -5.02 13.65
N GLU A 114 2.07 -6.10 14.22
CA GLU A 114 2.55 -7.27 13.49
C GLU A 114 1.42 -7.93 12.69
N ARG A 115 0.25 -8.15 13.30
CA ARG A 115 -0.93 -8.68 12.62
C ARG A 115 -1.35 -7.80 11.45
N HIS A 116 -1.33 -6.48 11.65
CA HIS A 116 -1.68 -5.52 10.61
C HIS A 116 -0.70 -5.62 9.42
N VAL A 117 0.60 -5.64 9.69
CA VAL A 117 1.63 -5.81 8.63
C VAL A 117 1.43 -7.12 7.87
N LEU A 118 1.17 -8.23 8.58
CA LEU A 118 0.87 -9.51 7.95
C LEU A 118 -0.40 -9.47 7.09
N LYS A 119 -1.45 -8.76 7.53
CA LYS A 119 -2.67 -8.61 6.73
C LYS A 119 -2.48 -7.72 5.50
N CYS A 120 -1.61 -6.71 5.57
CA CYS A 120 -1.19 -5.97 4.38
C CYS A 120 -0.47 -6.91 3.39
N HIS A 121 0.46 -7.71 3.90
CA HIS A 121 1.23 -8.64 3.08
C HIS A 121 0.36 -9.75 2.45
N ASP A 122 -0.57 -10.32 3.21
CA ASP A 122 -1.60 -11.26 2.73
C ASP A 122 -2.37 -10.67 1.52
N THR A 123 -2.83 -9.43 1.68
CA THR A 123 -3.57 -8.71 0.62
C THR A 123 -2.70 -8.47 -0.62
N GLU A 124 -1.44 -8.08 -0.43
CA GLU A 124 -0.46 -7.92 -1.50
C GLU A 124 -0.26 -9.24 -2.27
N LEU A 125 -0.05 -10.36 -1.56
CA LEU A 125 0.11 -11.69 -2.17
C LEU A 125 -1.13 -12.12 -2.99
N VAL A 126 -2.32 -11.79 -2.51
CA VAL A 126 -3.58 -12.03 -3.24
C VAL A 126 -3.59 -11.23 -4.55
N TYR A 127 -3.20 -9.95 -4.52
CA TYR A 127 -3.14 -9.12 -5.73
C TYR A 127 -2.07 -9.59 -6.71
N LEU A 128 -0.88 -9.97 -6.23
CA LEU A 128 0.17 -10.56 -7.06
C LEU A 128 -0.30 -11.86 -7.74
N THR A 129 -1.01 -12.71 -7.02
CA THR A 129 -1.59 -13.94 -7.58
C THR A 129 -2.64 -13.64 -8.66
N LYS A 130 -3.52 -12.65 -8.43
CA LYS A 130 -4.52 -12.21 -9.43
C LYS A 130 -3.84 -11.65 -10.68
N GLN A 131 -2.84 -10.79 -10.49
CA GLN A 131 -2.06 -10.20 -11.57
C GLN A 131 -1.41 -11.27 -12.44
N LYS A 132 -0.76 -12.27 -11.83
CA LYS A 132 -0.11 -13.37 -12.54
C LYS A 132 -1.12 -14.14 -13.41
N LYS A 133 -2.29 -14.48 -12.87
CA LYS A 133 -3.36 -15.14 -13.63
C LYS A 133 -3.85 -14.31 -14.82
N LEU A 134 -3.94 -13.00 -14.67
CA LEU A 134 -4.31 -12.09 -15.76
C LEU A 134 -3.21 -12.04 -16.84
N GLU A 135 -1.94 -12.03 -16.45
CA GLU A 135 -0.80 -12.03 -17.37
C GLU A 135 -0.71 -13.33 -18.18
N ASP A 136 -0.92 -14.49 -17.52
CA ASP A 136 -1.00 -15.79 -18.17
C ASP A 136 -2.16 -15.83 -19.16
N ARG A 137 -3.35 -15.40 -18.73
CA ARG A 137 -4.52 -15.33 -19.60
C ARG A 137 -4.32 -14.38 -20.78
N GLN A 138 -3.66 -13.25 -20.57
CA GLN A 138 -3.32 -12.31 -21.65
C GLN A 138 -2.42 -12.98 -22.69
N ALA A 139 -1.43 -13.77 -22.26
CA ALA A 139 -0.56 -14.52 -23.18
C ALA A 139 -1.32 -15.60 -23.97
N ASP A 140 -2.34 -16.22 -23.38
CA ASP A 140 -3.24 -17.15 -24.05
C ASP A 140 -4.05 -16.45 -25.14
N VAL A 141 -4.73 -15.35 -24.79
CA VAL A 141 -5.58 -14.57 -25.70
C VAL A 141 -4.76 -14.00 -26.87
N GLU A 142 -3.57 -13.45 -26.60
CA GLU A 142 -2.64 -12.98 -27.63
C GLU A 142 -2.13 -14.11 -28.54
N TYR A 143 -1.99 -15.33 -28.02
CA TYR A 143 -1.64 -16.49 -28.83
C TYR A 143 -2.80 -16.89 -29.74
N ASP A 144 -4.02 -16.93 -29.21
CA ASP A 144 -5.22 -17.26 -29.98
C ASP A 144 -5.51 -16.25 -31.09
N LEU A 145 -5.30 -14.95 -30.83
CA LEU A 145 -5.36 -13.91 -31.86
C LEU A 145 -4.31 -14.13 -32.95
N ARG A 146 -3.06 -14.44 -32.57
CA ARG A 146 -2.01 -14.77 -33.56
C ARG A 146 -2.40 -15.98 -34.39
N CYS A 147 -2.97 -17.03 -33.79
CA CYS A 147 -3.48 -18.21 -34.49
C CYS A 147 -4.57 -17.84 -35.51
N LEU A 148 -5.52 -16.99 -35.11
CA LEU A 148 -6.58 -16.51 -35.98
C LEU A 148 -6.03 -15.71 -37.17
N PHE A 149 -5.10 -14.79 -36.91
CA PHE A 149 -4.48 -13.94 -37.93
C PHE A 149 -3.46 -14.66 -38.81
N ASN A 150 -3.07 -15.89 -38.45
CA ASN A 150 -2.24 -16.73 -39.30
C ASN A 150 -2.99 -17.26 -40.54
N LYS A 151 -4.28 -16.96 -40.66
CA LYS A 151 -5.12 -17.22 -41.82
C LYS A 151 -5.47 -15.88 -42.50
N PRO A 152 -5.38 -15.79 -43.84
CA PRO A 152 -5.73 -14.55 -44.53
C PRO A 152 -7.21 -14.21 -44.33
N GLU A 153 -7.49 -12.92 -44.09
CA GLU A 153 -8.82 -12.41 -43.71
C GLU A 153 -9.92 -12.75 -44.72
N LYS A 154 -9.59 -12.78 -46.01
CA LYS A 154 -10.48 -13.23 -47.09
C LYS A 154 -11.04 -14.65 -46.89
N ASN A 155 -10.38 -15.48 -46.08
CA ASN A 155 -10.79 -16.84 -45.79
C ASN A 155 -11.55 -16.93 -44.45
N TRP A 156 -11.74 -15.84 -43.70
CA TRP A 156 -12.39 -15.87 -42.40
C TRP A 156 -13.89 -16.17 -42.50
N SER A 157 -14.35 -17.08 -41.64
CA SER A 157 -15.77 -17.33 -41.42
C SER A 157 -16.40 -16.21 -40.57
N GLN A 158 -17.73 -16.26 -40.40
CA GLN A 158 -18.37 -15.37 -39.42
C GLN A 158 -17.93 -15.70 -37.98
N GLU A 159 -17.76 -16.99 -37.68
CA GLU A 159 -17.23 -17.44 -36.38
C GLU A 159 -15.82 -16.90 -36.12
N ASP A 160 -14.97 -16.82 -37.14
CA ASP A 160 -13.62 -16.24 -37.04
C ASP A 160 -13.71 -14.76 -36.64
N ARG A 161 -14.62 -13.99 -37.24
CA ARG A 161 -14.86 -12.58 -36.89
C ARG A 161 -15.41 -12.41 -35.47
N ASP A 162 -16.37 -13.25 -35.09
CA ASP A 162 -16.94 -13.21 -33.75
C ASP A 162 -15.88 -13.59 -32.70
N LYS A 163 -15.01 -14.55 -33.01
CA LYS A 163 -13.87 -14.94 -32.18
C LYS A 163 -12.86 -13.81 -32.03
N GLU A 164 -12.50 -13.11 -33.10
CA GLU A 164 -11.64 -11.92 -33.04
C GLU A 164 -12.22 -10.90 -32.05
N LYS A 165 -13.48 -10.53 -32.23
CA LYS A 165 -14.16 -9.55 -31.39
C LYS A 165 -14.11 -9.96 -29.92
N ASN A 166 -14.48 -11.22 -29.63
CA ASN A 166 -14.48 -11.73 -28.26
C ASN A 166 -13.08 -11.72 -27.63
N LEU A 167 -12.03 -12.07 -28.40
CA LEU A 167 -10.65 -12.04 -27.91
C LEU A 167 -10.17 -10.60 -27.66
N MET A 168 -10.56 -9.65 -28.51
CA MET A 168 -10.24 -8.23 -28.32
C MET A 168 -10.95 -7.66 -27.08
N ASP A 169 -12.24 -7.93 -26.92
CA ASP A 169 -13.02 -7.53 -25.75
C ASP A 169 -12.44 -8.14 -24.46
N GLU A 170 -11.95 -9.38 -24.53
CA GLU A 170 -11.27 -10.03 -23.41
C GLU A 170 -9.92 -9.37 -23.07
N LEU A 171 -9.11 -8.97 -24.05
CA LEU A 171 -7.87 -8.21 -23.79
C LEU A 171 -8.16 -6.89 -23.07
N VAL A 172 -9.18 -6.15 -23.52
CA VAL A 172 -9.61 -4.91 -22.87
C VAL A 172 -10.02 -5.19 -21.42
N THR A 173 -10.84 -6.22 -21.21
CA THR A 173 -11.27 -6.64 -19.87
C THR A 173 -10.08 -7.01 -18.97
N ILE A 174 -9.07 -7.69 -19.51
CA ILE A 174 -7.86 -8.04 -18.76
C ILE A 174 -7.10 -6.77 -18.34
N ILE A 175 -6.92 -5.82 -19.24
CA ILE A 175 -6.25 -4.54 -18.95
C ILE A 175 -7.01 -3.77 -17.86
N GLU A 176 -8.33 -3.70 -17.97
CA GLU A 176 -9.19 -3.05 -16.97
C GLU A 176 -9.04 -3.71 -15.59
N ARG A 177 -9.04 -5.05 -15.52
CA ARG A 177 -8.84 -5.78 -14.26
C ARG A 177 -7.45 -5.55 -13.67
N ARG A 178 -6.39 -5.45 -14.49
CA ARG A 178 -5.04 -5.09 -14.01
C ARG A 178 -5.02 -3.65 -13.46
N ASN A 179 -5.71 -2.72 -14.11
CA ASN A 179 -5.86 -1.35 -13.62
C ASN A 179 -6.64 -1.28 -12.29
N GLN A 180 -7.65 -2.13 -12.10
CA GLN A 180 -8.37 -2.26 -10.83
C GLN A 180 -7.45 -2.74 -9.70
N ILE A 181 -6.53 -3.67 -9.98
CA ILE A 181 -5.53 -4.13 -8.99
C ILE A 181 -4.63 -2.96 -8.56
N ILE A 182 -4.09 -2.20 -9.53
CA ILE A 182 -3.24 -1.04 -9.24
C ILE A 182 -3.99 -0.02 -8.38
N SER A 183 -5.21 0.33 -8.79
CA SER A 183 -6.05 1.28 -8.06
C SER A 183 -6.34 0.82 -6.63
N SER A 184 -6.58 -0.48 -6.44
CA SER A 184 -6.85 -1.05 -5.12
C SER A 184 -5.62 -1.01 -4.21
N LEU A 185 -4.43 -1.35 -4.75
CA LEU A 185 -3.16 -1.26 -4.01
C LEU A 185 -2.83 0.20 -3.63
N ASP A 186 -3.11 1.16 -4.51
CA ASP A 186 -2.92 2.58 -4.23
C ASP A 186 -3.87 3.09 -3.12
N GLN A 187 -5.13 2.65 -3.14
CA GLN A 187 -6.09 2.95 -2.08
C GLN A 187 -5.67 2.33 -0.75
N ASP A 188 -5.21 1.08 -0.77
CA ASP A 188 -4.67 0.40 0.41
C ASP A 188 -3.49 1.17 0.99
N ARG A 189 -2.53 1.55 0.15
CA ARG A 189 -1.40 2.41 0.55
C ARG A 189 -1.89 3.70 1.20
N GLN A 190 -2.86 4.40 0.63
CA GLN A 190 -3.40 5.64 1.20
C GLN A 190 -4.08 5.41 2.56
N ARG A 191 -4.84 4.31 2.72
CA ARG A 191 -5.44 3.93 4.01
C ARG A 191 -4.39 3.70 5.09
N TYR A 192 -3.33 2.96 4.76
CA TYR A 192 -2.30 2.61 5.73
C TYR A 192 -1.41 3.79 6.11
N PHE A 193 -0.95 4.59 5.15
CA PHE A 193 -0.14 5.78 5.44
C PHE A 193 -0.96 6.92 6.04
N GLY A 194 -2.22 7.11 5.63
CA GLY A 194 -3.13 8.11 6.21
C GLY A 194 -3.59 7.75 7.62
N GLY A 195 -3.92 6.47 7.87
CA GLY A 195 -4.36 5.97 9.17
C GLY A 195 -3.23 5.88 10.21
N TRP A 196 -2.13 5.19 9.89
CA TRP A 196 -1.01 5.01 10.82
C TRP A 196 -0.09 6.24 10.89
N GLY A 197 0.05 6.99 9.80
CA GLY A 197 0.74 8.28 9.81
C GLY A 197 0.06 9.25 10.77
N ALA A 198 -1.27 9.35 10.73
CA ALA A 198 -2.04 10.20 11.65
C ALA A 198 -1.89 9.78 13.13
N ILE A 199 -1.74 8.48 13.42
CA ILE A 199 -1.47 8.00 14.79
C ILE A 199 -0.10 8.51 15.27
N LYS A 200 0.95 8.42 14.43
CA LYS A 200 2.28 8.97 14.79
C LYS A 200 2.28 10.49 14.99
N TYR A 201 1.49 11.25 14.22
CA TYR A 201 1.37 12.71 14.39
C TYR A 201 0.49 13.11 15.60
N LYS A 202 -0.37 12.22 16.11
CA LYS A 202 -1.20 12.47 17.30
C LYS A 202 -0.51 12.12 18.61
N GLU A 203 0.43 11.18 18.59
CA GLU A 203 1.20 10.78 19.78
C GLU A 203 2.37 11.75 20.06
N GLY A 204 2.92 12.41 19.02
CA GLY A 204 4.00 13.39 19.14
C GLY A 204 3.58 14.83 19.52
N LEU A 205 2.28 15.13 19.69
CA LEU A 205 1.80 16.49 19.97
C LEU A 205 0.83 16.56 21.16
N LYS A 206 1.32 16.19 22.33
CA LYS A 206 0.76 16.64 23.62
C LYS A 206 1.88 17.20 24.49
N GLU A 207 2.32 18.42 24.18
CA GLU A 207 3.10 19.22 25.12
C GLU A 207 2.24 19.59 26.34
N PRO A 208 2.74 19.49 27.58
CA PRO A 208 2.01 19.92 28.75
C PRO A 208 1.87 21.45 28.73
N ARG A 209 0.63 21.93 28.66
CA ARG A 209 0.29 23.35 28.79
C ARG A 209 0.87 23.90 30.09
N LYS A 210 1.93 24.71 30.01
CA LYS A 210 2.38 25.56 31.13
C LYS A 210 1.37 26.70 31.34
N PRO A 211 1.08 27.10 32.58
CA PRO A 211 0.14 28.18 32.84
C PRO A 211 0.71 29.52 32.39
N LYS A 212 -0.15 30.31 31.73
CA LYS A 212 0.09 31.68 31.27
C LYS A 212 0.71 32.52 32.38
N ARG A 213 1.93 33.02 32.15
CA ARG A 213 2.48 34.16 32.88
C ARG A 213 2.78 35.24 31.85
N ASP A 214 1.94 36.27 31.84
CA ASP A 214 2.08 37.40 30.93
C ASP A 214 3.36 38.15 31.26
N PHE A 215 4.29 38.23 30.31
CA PHE A 215 5.45 39.10 30.38
C PHE A 215 5.40 40.07 29.21
N LYS A 216 5.18 41.36 29.50
CA LYS A 216 5.30 42.46 28.54
C LYS A 216 6.74 43.00 28.59
N PRO A 217 7.45 43.12 27.46
CA PRO A 217 8.77 43.71 27.44
C PRO A 217 8.67 45.19 27.05
N THR A 218 9.26 46.08 27.84
CA THR A 218 9.73 47.36 27.28
C THR A 218 10.96 47.84 28.02
N LYS A 219 11.94 48.23 27.20
CA LYS A 219 13.28 48.66 27.59
C LYS A 219 13.28 50.10 28.14
N VAL A 220 14.37 50.36 28.85
CA VAL A 220 15.19 51.58 28.97
C VAL A 220 14.84 52.73 29.92
N LEU A 221 15.92 53.06 30.66
CA LEU A 221 16.51 54.38 30.97
C LEU A 221 16.37 54.95 32.38
N LYS A 222 17.57 55.23 32.92
CA LYS A 222 17.98 56.41 33.72
C LYS A 222 17.61 56.40 35.20
N MET A 223 18.63 56.22 36.04
CA MET A 223 19.43 57.30 36.67
C MET A 223 18.71 57.88 37.87
N LEU A 224 19.30 57.66 39.05
CA LEU A 224 19.46 58.53 40.22
C LEU A 224 20.13 57.64 41.29
N ASN A 225 21.45 57.74 41.51
CA ASN A 225 22.11 58.65 42.46
C ASN A 225 21.77 58.26 43.93
N HIS A 226 22.69 58.14 44.90
CA HIS A 226 24.09 58.57 45.09
C HIS A 226 24.67 57.88 46.34
N LYS A 227 26.02 57.95 46.47
CA LYS A 227 26.84 57.95 47.70
C LYS A 227 26.97 56.61 48.46
N GLU A 228 28.12 56.21 49.02
CA GLU A 228 29.33 56.97 49.33
C GLU A 228 30.56 56.05 49.41
N GLU A 229 31.69 56.70 49.21
CA GLU A 229 33.09 56.27 49.17
C GLU A 229 33.67 56.04 50.59
N SER A 230 34.55 55.04 50.79
CA SER A 230 35.76 55.17 51.62
C SER A 230 36.65 53.91 51.62
N THR A 231 37.72 54.00 50.84
CA THR A 231 39.14 53.84 51.19
C THR A 231 39.63 52.85 52.28
N LYS A 232 40.67 52.09 51.87
CA LYS A 232 41.95 51.75 52.54
C LYS A 232 42.15 50.43 53.31
N ASP A 233 43.14 49.68 52.79
CA ASP A 233 44.28 48.97 53.44
C ASP A 233 43.98 47.94 54.55
N SER A 234 44.68 46.82 54.74
CA SER A 234 46.07 46.44 54.45
C SER A 234 46.25 44.91 54.50
N VAL A 235 47.42 44.49 54.04
CA VAL A 235 48.06 43.17 54.05
C VAL A 235 48.49 42.70 55.46
N ASP A 236 48.68 41.36 55.59
CA ASP A 236 49.63 40.60 56.44
C ASP A 236 49.22 39.87 57.75
N LYS A 237 49.42 38.54 57.69
CA LYS A 237 50.11 37.60 58.61
C LYS A 237 49.81 37.50 60.13
N LYS A 238 49.63 36.21 60.49
CA LYS A 238 50.20 35.46 61.62
C LYS A 238 49.51 35.58 62.97
N SER A 239 48.89 34.48 63.41
CA SER A 239 49.34 33.75 64.60
C SER A 239 48.88 32.30 64.56
#